data_AF-A0A829HBI4-F1
#
_entry.id   AF-A0A829HBI4-F1
#
_cell.length_a   1.000
_cell.length_b   1.000
_cell.length_c   1.000
_cell.angle_alpha   90.00
_cell.angle_beta   90.00
_cell.angle_gamma   90.00
#
_symmetry.space_group_name_H-M   'P 1'
#
loop_
_entity.id
_entity.type
_entity.pdbx_description
1 polymer ?
#
loop_
_entity_poly.entity_id
_entity_poly.type
_entity_poly.pdbx_seq_one_letter_code
_entity_poly.pdbx_strand_id
1 'polypeptide(L)'
;MAAVPETLPVIVTLSLAHGVQKMAKRHAIIRQVTAVETIGNVNVIASDKTGTLTQNRMTVTHFWPYGKEIHKVAKTKLSANDTRFFKYLGLATNAHLTAADEPDIGDATELAIVRLLDHYDLSRTEAEQTYPRVAEAPFSSDKKTMATLHRTPDGHYLAIIKGAVDRINFAPENWEQTATAIHDQMTAQALRVLAAGYQQFETDPGETWEAQLTAVQPLGLIGIIDPPRPEVPAAIRAAKQAGITTVMITGDHLGTAKAIAKDIGILESGQQAITGHDLSQMSDEDLAANIADIRVFARTTPSDKIRIVKAWQKQDAVVAMTGDGVNDAPALKAADVGIAMGITGTDVAKNAADMVLTDDNFATIIDAVAQGRTVYQNILKAVEF
;
A
#
# COMPACT_ATOMS: atom_id res chain seq x y z
N MET A 1 50.16 -31.35 10.76
CA MET A 1 48.84 -30.98 11.31
C MET A 1 48.77 -29.54 11.84
N ALA A 2 49.86 -28.75 11.88
CA ALA A 2 49.88 -27.42 12.49
C ALA A 2 49.37 -26.24 11.61
N ALA A 3 48.44 -26.48 10.67
CA ALA A 3 47.97 -25.44 9.74
C ALA A 3 46.45 -25.37 9.56
N VAL A 4 45.68 -26.23 10.25
CA VAL A 4 44.21 -26.18 10.21
C VAL A 4 43.73 -25.56 11.52
N PRO A 5 43.09 -24.38 11.51
CA PRO A 5 42.57 -23.77 12.72
C PRO A 5 41.28 -24.50 13.16
N GLU A 6 41.44 -25.58 13.94
CA GLU A 6 40.34 -26.45 14.40
C GLU A 6 39.27 -25.71 15.23
N THR A 7 39.62 -24.60 15.87
CA THR A 7 38.72 -23.77 16.68
C THR A 7 37.89 -22.79 15.85
N LEU A 8 38.30 -22.49 14.61
CA LEU A 8 37.68 -21.46 13.80
C LEU A 8 36.21 -21.77 13.44
N PRO A 9 35.84 -23.00 13.01
CA PRO A 9 34.44 -23.34 12.76
C PRO A 9 33.54 -23.15 13.99
N VAL A 10 34.06 -23.40 15.19
CA VAL A 10 33.32 -23.24 16.45
C VAL A 10 33.07 -21.77 16.73
N ILE A 11 34.08 -20.92 16.59
CA ILE A 11 33.96 -19.46 16.80
C ILE A 11 32.96 -18.85 15.81
N VAL A 12 33.04 -19.23 14.53
CA VAL A 12 32.12 -18.77 13.49
C VAL A 12 30.68 -19.18 13.84
N THR A 13 30.48 -20.45 14.21
CA THR A 13 29.15 -20.96 14.57
C THR A 13 28.56 -20.24 15.77
N LEU A 14 29.36 -20.02 16.83
CA LEU A 14 28.90 -19.28 18.02
C LEU A 14 28.60 -17.81 17.70
N SER A 15 29.41 -17.17 16.86
CA SER A 15 29.19 -15.78 16.44
C SER A 15 27.91 -15.63 15.63
N LEU A 16 27.68 -16.54 14.67
CA LEU A 16 26.45 -16.60 13.88
C LEU A 16 25.23 -16.87 14.76
N ALA A 17 25.30 -17.85 15.67
CA ALA A 17 24.21 -18.18 16.59
C ALA A 17 23.85 -16.99 17.50
N HIS A 18 24.86 -16.26 17.98
CA HIS A 18 24.64 -15.02 18.74
C HIS A 18 23.97 -13.93 17.90
N GLY A 19 24.37 -13.80 16.63
CA GLY A 19 23.73 -12.93 15.64
C GLY A 19 22.25 -13.25 15.44
N VAL A 20 21.92 -14.52 15.19
CA VAL A 20 20.53 -15.01 15.07
C VAL A 20 19.71 -14.64 16.31
N GLN A 21 20.24 -14.88 17.51
CA GLN A 21 19.52 -14.55 18.75
C GLN A 21 19.25 -13.05 18.89
N LYS A 22 20.20 -12.19 18.51
CA LYS A 22 20.02 -10.74 18.55
C LYS A 22 19.00 -10.25 17.53
N MET A 23 19.03 -10.79 16.31
CA MET A 23 18.04 -10.49 15.27
C MET A 23 16.63 -10.93 15.69
N ALA A 24 16.49 -12.14 16.26
CA ALA A 24 15.21 -12.65 16.72
C ALA A 24 14.59 -11.78 17.83
N LYS A 25 15.41 -11.27 18.76
CA LYS A 25 14.97 -10.30 19.79
C LYS A 25 14.49 -8.97 19.22
N ARG A 26 14.84 -8.67 17.97
CA ARG A 26 14.39 -7.51 17.20
C ARG A 26 13.45 -7.94 16.07
N HIS A 27 12.64 -8.97 16.29
CA HIS A 27 11.59 -9.42 15.37
C HIS A 27 12.04 -10.02 14.03
N ALA A 28 13.35 -10.12 13.75
CA ALA A 28 13.90 -10.77 12.56
C ALA A 28 14.25 -12.24 12.83
N ILE A 29 13.38 -13.16 12.39
CA ILE A 29 13.60 -14.61 12.54
C ILE A 29 14.38 -15.13 11.33
N ILE A 30 15.58 -15.63 11.58
CA ILE A 30 16.45 -16.21 10.56
C ILE A 30 16.15 -17.71 10.40
N ARG A 31 15.81 -18.14 9.18
CA ARG A 31 15.55 -19.54 8.85
C ARG A 31 16.81 -20.27 8.37
N GLN A 32 17.72 -19.56 7.71
CA GLN A 32 19.01 -20.09 7.26
C GLN A 32 20.14 -19.30 7.89
N VAL A 33 21.03 -19.96 8.63
CA VAL A 33 22.11 -19.30 9.38
C VAL A 33 23.04 -18.49 8.46
N THR A 34 23.25 -18.95 7.23
CA THR A 34 24.02 -18.23 6.20
C THR A 34 23.46 -16.85 5.87
N ALA A 35 22.14 -16.63 6.02
CA ALA A 35 21.51 -15.35 5.78
C ALA A 35 21.96 -14.24 6.78
N VAL A 36 22.45 -14.61 7.96
CA VAL A 36 23.01 -13.65 8.94
C VAL A 36 24.22 -12.91 8.38
N GLU A 37 25.05 -13.61 7.61
CA GLU A 37 26.20 -13.00 6.97
C GLU A 37 25.78 -12.22 5.73
N THR A 38 24.98 -12.85 4.86
CA THR A 38 24.56 -12.24 3.60
C THR A 38 23.80 -10.92 3.81
N ILE A 39 22.91 -10.85 4.82
CA ILE A 39 22.17 -9.60 5.13
C ILE A 39 23.11 -8.44 5.51
N GLY A 40 24.29 -8.73 6.09
CA GLY A 40 25.27 -7.70 6.40
C GLY A 40 25.88 -7.03 5.17
N ASN A 41 25.99 -7.79 4.08
CA ASN A 41 26.57 -7.35 2.81
C ASN A 41 25.54 -6.79 1.81
N VAL A 42 24.26 -6.81 2.16
CA VAL A 42 23.19 -6.26 1.31
C VAL A 42 23.47 -4.79 0.98
N ASN A 43 23.41 -4.49 -0.31
CA ASN A 43 23.53 -3.13 -0.86
C ASN A 43 22.33 -2.75 -1.75
N VAL A 44 21.40 -3.68 -2.00
CA VAL A 44 20.11 -3.42 -2.65
C VAL A 44 18.98 -4.07 -1.87
N ILE A 45 17.93 -3.32 -1.55
CA ILE A 45 16.66 -3.84 -1.03
C ILE A 45 15.60 -3.63 -2.10
N ALA A 46 15.19 -4.71 -2.76
CA ALA A 46 14.05 -4.75 -3.66
C ALA A 46 12.80 -5.09 -2.85
N SER A 47 11.79 -4.21 -2.90
CA SER A 47 10.60 -4.35 -2.06
C SER A 47 9.34 -4.37 -2.89
N ASP A 48 8.44 -5.32 -2.59
CA ASP A 48 7.05 -5.15 -2.96
C ASP A 48 6.46 -3.91 -2.27
N LYS A 49 5.44 -3.29 -2.86
CA LYS A 49 4.78 -2.11 -2.30
C LYS A 49 3.65 -2.50 -1.35
N THR A 50 2.73 -3.37 -1.79
CA THR A 50 1.49 -3.66 -1.05
C THR A 50 1.81 -4.59 0.11
N GLY A 51 1.31 -4.27 1.31
CA GLY A 51 1.57 -5.08 2.51
C GLY A 51 2.98 -4.97 3.09
N THR A 52 3.97 -4.61 2.27
CA THR A 52 5.36 -4.38 2.71
C THR A 52 5.63 -2.92 3.05
N LEU A 53 5.68 -2.04 2.04
CA LEU A 53 5.94 -0.59 2.24
C LEU A 53 4.69 0.17 2.70
N THR A 54 3.53 -0.39 2.41
CA THR A 54 2.20 0.17 2.70
C THR A 54 1.45 -0.72 3.67
N GLN A 55 0.40 -0.17 4.27
CA GLN A 55 -0.36 -0.86 5.30
C GLN A 55 -1.28 -1.95 4.75
N ASN A 56 -1.42 -2.07 3.42
CA ASN A 56 -2.46 -2.88 2.76
C ASN A 56 -3.85 -2.52 3.30
N ARG A 57 -4.07 -1.24 3.56
CA ARG A 57 -5.28 -0.73 4.20
C ARG A 57 -5.71 0.56 3.52
N MET A 58 -6.61 0.43 2.53
CA MET A 58 -7.20 1.59 1.87
C MET A 58 -7.80 2.55 2.90
N THR A 59 -7.42 3.82 2.78
CA THR A 59 -7.73 4.88 3.74
C THR A 59 -8.10 6.15 2.98
N VAL A 60 -9.21 6.77 3.36
CA VAL A 60 -9.57 8.10 2.86
C VAL A 60 -8.66 9.12 3.54
N THR A 61 -7.86 9.83 2.76
CA THR A 61 -6.89 10.83 3.28
C THR A 61 -7.29 12.25 2.91
N HIS A 62 -8.06 12.41 1.83
CA HIS A 62 -8.55 13.68 1.34
C HIS A 62 -10.03 13.62 1.07
N PHE A 63 -10.71 14.73 1.27
CA PHE A 63 -12.10 14.90 0.85
C PHE A 63 -12.31 16.34 0.37
N TRP A 64 -13.25 16.50 -0.54
CA TRP A 64 -13.64 17.79 -1.09
C TRP A 64 -15.15 17.84 -1.14
N PRO A 65 -15.82 18.48 -0.16
CA PRO A 65 -17.23 18.78 -0.26
C PRO A 65 -17.44 19.78 -1.40
N TYR A 66 -18.45 19.55 -2.24
CA TYR A 66 -18.71 20.41 -3.39
C TYR A 66 -18.89 21.89 -2.96
N GLY A 67 -18.22 22.80 -3.65
CA GLY A 67 -18.24 24.24 -3.36
C GLY A 67 -17.34 24.68 -2.19
N LYS A 68 -16.53 23.78 -1.62
CA LYS A 68 -15.56 24.10 -0.56
C LYS A 68 -14.11 23.86 -1.02
N GLU A 69 -13.16 23.99 -0.10
CA GLU A 69 -11.75 23.68 -0.33
C GLU A 69 -11.47 22.18 -0.15
N ILE A 70 -10.32 21.70 -0.64
CA ILE A 70 -9.87 20.33 -0.38
C ILE A 70 -9.37 20.25 1.06
N HIS A 71 -9.87 19.26 1.78
CA HIS A 71 -9.48 19.00 3.16
C HIS A 71 -8.61 17.73 3.25
N LYS A 72 -7.60 17.78 4.12
CA LYS A 72 -6.85 16.58 4.54
C LYS A 72 -7.46 16.06 5.84
N VAL A 73 -7.82 14.79 5.87
CA VAL A 73 -8.51 14.16 7.03
C VAL A 73 -7.71 14.39 8.31
N ALA A 74 -6.42 14.07 8.29
CA ALA A 74 -5.53 14.21 9.44
C ALA A 74 -5.37 15.65 10.01
N LYS A 75 -5.77 16.69 9.27
CA LYS A 75 -5.63 18.10 9.68
C LYS A 75 -6.96 18.81 9.91
N THR A 76 -8.08 18.15 9.64
CA THR A 76 -9.39 18.81 9.62
C THR A 76 -10.24 18.32 10.76
N LYS A 77 -10.69 19.24 11.63
CA LYS A 77 -11.78 18.97 12.57
C LYS A 77 -13.11 19.28 11.88
N LEU A 78 -14.09 18.40 12.05
CA LEU A 78 -15.41 18.55 11.44
C LEU A 78 -16.14 19.80 11.92
N SER A 79 -16.70 20.56 10.98
CA SER A 79 -17.73 21.54 11.28
C SER A 79 -19.11 20.87 11.23
N ALA A 80 -20.11 21.40 11.95
CA ALA A 80 -21.49 20.90 11.89
C ALA A 80 -22.07 20.93 10.45
N ASN A 81 -21.53 21.78 9.57
CA ASN A 81 -21.96 21.91 8.18
C ASN A 81 -21.42 20.81 7.26
N ASP A 82 -20.43 20.03 7.70
CA ASP A 82 -19.84 18.94 6.90
C ASP A 82 -20.48 17.59 7.21
N THR A 83 -21.24 17.48 8.30
CA THR A 83 -21.85 16.22 8.75
C THR A 83 -22.74 15.56 7.68
N ARG A 84 -23.41 16.35 6.82
CA ARG A 84 -24.21 15.81 5.70
C ARG A 84 -23.35 15.05 4.69
N PHE A 85 -22.16 15.57 4.35
CA PHE A 85 -21.23 14.93 3.41
C PHE A 85 -20.88 13.52 3.89
N PHE A 86 -20.44 13.39 5.14
CA PHE A 86 -20.03 12.11 5.70
C PHE A 86 -21.20 11.16 5.91
N LYS A 87 -22.35 11.65 6.39
CA LYS A 87 -23.55 10.82 6.55
C LYS A 87 -23.99 10.22 5.22
N TYR A 88 -24.12 11.03 4.17
CA TYR A 88 -24.56 10.53 2.87
C TYR A 88 -23.54 9.58 2.27
N LEU A 89 -22.25 9.93 2.33
CA LEU A 89 -21.18 9.05 1.86
C LEU A 89 -21.18 7.69 2.58
N GLY A 90 -21.40 7.67 3.90
CA GLY A 90 -21.49 6.43 4.69
C GLY A 90 -22.72 5.58 4.37
N LEU A 91 -23.87 6.21 4.07
CA LEU A 91 -25.10 5.51 3.67
C LEU A 91 -24.96 4.76 2.33
N ALA A 92 -24.11 5.26 1.43
CA ALA A 92 -23.76 4.61 0.17
C ALA A 92 -22.65 3.55 0.33
N THR A 93 -22.68 2.74 1.39
CA THR A 93 -21.76 1.61 1.61
C THR A 93 -22.51 0.38 2.07
N ASN A 94 -21.98 -0.81 1.79
CA ASN A 94 -22.40 -2.10 2.31
C ASN A 94 -21.40 -2.64 3.34
N ALA A 95 -20.21 -2.04 3.45
CA ALA A 95 -19.22 -2.45 4.42
C ALA A 95 -19.60 -2.11 5.88
N HIS A 96 -19.20 -2.96 6.81
CA HIS A 96 -19.40 -2.77 8.25
C HIS A 96 -18.14 -3.17 9.01
N LEU A 97 -17.79 -2.38 10.02
CA LEU A 97 -16.74 -2.72 10.97
C LEU A 97 -17.29 -3.77 11.95
N THR A 98 -16.51 -4.81 12.19
CA THR A 98 -16.84 -5.88 13.12
C THR A 98 -16.17 -5.66 14.48
N ALA A 99 -16.46 -6.52 15.46
CA ALA A 99 -15.73 -6.51 16.72
C ALA A 99 -14.25 -6.84 16.51
N ALA A 100 -13.39 -6.48 17.46
CA ALA A 100 -11.93 -6.55 17.33
C ALA A 100 -11.34 -7.92 16.94
N ASP A 101 -12.09 -9.01 17.13
CA ASP A 101 -11.66 -10.39 16.87
C ASP A 101 -12.26 -10.99 15.58
N GLU A 102 -13.08 -10.24 14.84
CA GLU A 102 -13.72 -10.70 13.61
C GLU A 102 -13.25 -9.87 12.40
N PRO A 103 -13.12 -10.49 11.20
CA PRO A 103 -12.74 -9.76 10.01
C PRO A 103 -13.85 -8.80 9.57
N ASP A 104 -13.46 -7.55 9.29
CA ASP A 104 -14.34 -6.53 8.73
C ASP A 104 -15.04 -7.05 7.45
N ILE A 105 -16.31 -6.67 7.27
CA ILE A 105 -17.13 -7.13 6.13
C ILE A 105 -17.21 -6.02 5.08
N GLY A 106 -16.91 -6.35 3.83
CA GLY A 106 -17.01 -5.44 2.67
C GLY A 106 -15.68 -5.28 1.92
N ASP A 107 -15.69 -4.54 0.82
CA ASP A 107 -14.46 -4.26 0.07
C ASP A 107 -13.63 -3.15 0.73
N ALA A 108 -12.34 -3.11 0.41
CA ALA A 108 -11.38 -2.19 1.03
C ALA A 108 -11.75 -0.70 0.83
N THR A 109 -12.39 -0.36 -0.29
CA THR A 109 -12.78 1.02 -0.61
C THR A 109 -13.93 1.47 0.30
N GLU A 110 -14.89 0.59 0.54
CA GLU A 110 -16.01 0.87 1.41
C GLU A 110 -15.63 0.88 2.87
N LEU A 111 -14.78 -0.06 3.29
CA LEU A 111 -14.21 -0.04 4.63
C LEU A 111 -13.43 1.26 4.89
N ALA A 112 -12.74 1.82 3.89
CA ALA A 112 -12.09 3.11 4.02
C ALA A 112 -13.08 4.25 4.34
N ILE A 113 -14.29 4.22 3.75
CA ILE A 113 -15.35 5.19 4.02
C ILE A 113 -15.92 4.98 5.42
N VAL A 114 -16.20 3.75 5.84
CA VAL A 114 -16.75 3.49 7.18
C VAL A 114 -15.76 3.91 8.27
N ARG A 115 -14.46 3.63 8.07
CA ARG A 115 -13.39 4.09 8.97
C ARG A 115 -13.23 5.60 8.99
N LEU A 116 -13.52 6.28 7.88
CA LEU A 116 -13.55 7.74 7.84
C LEU A 116 -14.67 8.30 8.72
N LEU A 117 -15.85 7.65 8.73
CA LEU A 117 -16.94 8.03 9.62
C LEU A 117 -16.53 7.83 11.09
N ASP A 118 -15.97 6.66 11.41
CA ASP A 118 -15.48 6.33 12.76
C ASP A 118 -14.40 7.30 13.26
N HIS A 119 -13.44 7.68 12.40
CA HIS A 119 -12.42 8.70 12.71
C HIS A 119 -13.01 10.05 13.17
N TYR A 120 -14.23 10.33 12.74
CA TYR A 120 -14.95 11.57 12.98
C TYR A 120 -16.07 11.43 14.01
N ASP A 121 -16.10 10.33 14.77
CA ASP A 121 -17.14 10.00 15.74
C ASP A 121 -18.55 9.96 15.12
N LEU A 122 -18.65 9.57 13.85
CA LEU A 122 -19.91 9.43 13.14
C LEU A 122 -20.25 7.95 12.95
N SER A 123 -21.52 7.60 13.19
CA SER A 123 -22.00 6.24 13.01
C SER A 123 -22.87 6.13 11.75
N ARG A 124 -22.54 5.17 10.88
CA ARG A 124 -23.41 4.77 9.77
C ARG A 124 -24.75 4.24 10.30
N THR A 125 -24.72 3.44 11.37
CA THR A 125 -25.93 2.85 11.96
C THR A 125 -26.90 3.93 12.45
N GLU A 126 -26.40 5.01 13.06
CA GLU A 126 -27.24 6.15 13.44
C GLU A 126 -27.81 6.88 12.22
N ALA A 127 -27.00 7.03 11.16
CA ALA A 127 -27.49 7.60 9.91
C ALA A 127 -28.61 6.74 9.28
N GLU A 128 -28.50 5.41 9.34
CA GLU A 128 -29.51 4.48 8.82
C GLU A 128 -30.82 4.48 9.63
N GLN A 129 -30.77 4.79 10.94
CA GLN A 129 -32.00 5.00 11.72
C GLN A 129 -32.77 6.24 11.24
N THR A 130 -32.05 7.29 10.82
CA THR A 130 -32.65 8.53 10.29
C THR A 130 -33.06 8.37 8.82
N TYR A 131 -32.27 7.61 8.06
CA TYR A 131 -32.42 7.38 6.63
C TYR A 131 -32.48 5.88 6.32
N PRO A 132 -33.56 5.18 6.69
CA PRO A 132 -33.65 3.73 6.48
C PRO A 132 -33.55 3.40 4.99
N ARG A 133 -32.69 2.43 4.66
CA ARG A 133 -32.49 1.97 3.29
C ARG A 133 -33.74 1.22 2.79
N VAL A 134 -34.19 1.59 1.59
CA VAL A 134 -35.35 1.01 0.90
C VAL A 134 -34.91 0.11 -0.25
N ALA A 135 -33.87 0.51 -1.00
CA ALA A 135 -33.34 -0.26 -2.12
C ALA A 135 -31.84 0.00 -2.29
N GLU A 136 -31.18 -0.86 -3.05
CA GLU A 136 -29.80 -0.68 -3.45
C GLU A 136 -29.57 -1.12 -4.90
N ALA A 137 -28.64 -0.44 -5.54
CA ALA A 137 -28.08 -0.78 -6.82
C ALA A 137 -26.59 -1.07 -6.59
N PRO A 138 -26.20 -2.34 -6.43
CA PRO A 138 -24.84 -2.72 -6.04
C PRO A 138 -23.82 -2.28 -7.09
N PHE A 139 -22.55 -2.20 -6.68
CA PHE A 139 -21.46 -1.92 -7.60
C PHE A 139 -21.39 -2.97 -8.71
N SER A 140 -21.26 -2.51 -9.96
CA SER A 140 -20.90 -3.38 -11.09
C SER A 140 -19.71 -2.80 -11.84
N SER A 141 -18.82 -3.66 -12.34
CA SER A 141 -17.65 -3.24 -13.12
C SER A 141 -18.03 -2.52 -14.43
N ASP A 142 -19.22 -2.79 -14.97
CA ASP A 142 -19.71 -2.17 -16.20
C ASP A 142 -20.12 -0.71 -15.96
N LYS A 143 -20.87 -0.46 -14.88
CA LYS A 143 -21.33 0.91 -14.53
C LYS A 143 -20.32 1.70 -13.70
N LYS A 144 -19.45 1.01 -12.95
CA LYS A 144 -18.45 1.58 -12.02
C LYS A 144 -19.03 2.54 -10.97
N THR A 145 -20.29 2.36 -10.65
CA THR A 145 -21.05 3.13 -9.66
C THR A 145 -21.82 2.18 -8.75
N MET A 146 -22.15 2.66 -7.56
CA MET A 146 -23.07 2.05 -6.61
C MET A 146 -24.05 3.13 -6.17
N ALA A 147 -25.32 2.79 -6.01
CA ALA A 147 -26.31 3.70 -5.47
C ALA A 147 -27.17 3.02 -4.40
N THR A 148 -27.67 3.80 -3.45
CA THR A 148 -28.59 3.36 -2.41
C THR A 148 -29.76 4.33 -2.33
N LEU A 149 -30.95 3.81 -2.06
CA LEU A 149 -32.18 4.58 -1.90
C LEU A 149 -32.62 4.52 -0.44
N HIS A 150 -32.91 5.68 0.14
CA HIS A 150 -33.28 5.81 1.55
C HIS A 150 -34.58 6.59 1.70
N ARG A 151 -35.38 6.24 2.70
CA ARG A 151 -36.53 7.06 3.10
C ARG A 151 -36.04 8.18 4.02
N THR A 152 -36.58 9.37 3.83
CA THR A 152 -36.25 10.55 4.65
C THR A 152 -37.29 10.77 5.75
N PRO A 153 -36.96 11.47 6.86
CA PRO A 153 -37.89 11.70 7.97
C PRO A 153 -39.18 12.44 7.59
N ASP A 154 -39.11 13.28 6.56
CA ASP A 154 -40.21 14.06 5.98
C ASP A 154 -41.06 13.27 4.97
N GLY A 155 -40.74 11.99 4.73
CA GLY A 155 -41.54 11.09 3.90
C GLY A 155 -41.16 11.04 2.43
N HIS A 156 -40.17 11.84 2.02
CA HIS A 156 -39.55 11.80 0.69
C HIS A 156 -38.51 10.68 0.60
N TYR A 157 -37.85 10.57 -0.56
CA TYR A 157 -36.79 9.59 -0.81
C TYR A 157 -35.50 10.28 -1.20
N LEU A 158 -34.38 9.73 -0.75
CA LEU A 158 -33.03 10.19 -1.02
C LEU A 158 -32.24 9.06 -1.66
N ALA A 159 -31.89 9.20 -2.93
CA ALA A 159 -30.90 8.35 -3.56
C ALA A 159 -29.51 8.95 -3.41
N ILE A 160 -28.54 8.13 -3.07
CA ILE A 160 -27.13 8.50 -2.94
C ILE A 160 -26.34 7.60 -3.87
N ILE A 161 -25.46 8.19 -4.68
CA ILE A 161 -24.64 7.48 -5.65
C ILE A 161 -23.17 7.79 -5.41
N LYS A 162 -22.31 6.78 -5.50
CA LYS A 162 -20.86 6.92 -5.51
C LYS A 162 -20.23 6.13 -6.65
N GLY A 163 -19.08 6.56 -7.14
CA GLY A 163 -18.39 5.85 -8.22
C GLY A 163 -17.26 6.64 -8.85
N ALA A 164 -16.83 6.18 -10.03
CA ALA A 164 -15.85 6.90 -10.82
C ALA A 164 -16.39 8.28 -11.27
N VAL A 165 -15.53 9.30 -11.26
CA VAL A 165 -15.92 10.70 -11.50
C VAL A 165 -16.55 10.88 -12.89
N ASP A 166 -16.06 10.15 -13.89
CA ASP A 166 -16.52 10.16 -15.29
C ASP A 166 -17.84 9.40 -15.53
N ARG A 167 -18.39 8.75 -14.49
CA ARG A 167 -19.56 7.85 -14.62
C ARG A 167 -20.84 8.37 -14.02
N ILE A 168 -20.77 9.46 -13.25
CA ILE A 168 -21.93 10.09 -12.63
C ILE A 168 -22.21 11.39 -13.36
N ASN A 169 -23.42 11.53 -13.91
CA ASN A 169 -23.85 12.76 -14.54
C ASN A 169 -24.39 13.72 -13.49
N PHE A 170 -23.63 14.76 -13.16
CA PHE A 170 -24.03 15.76 -12.17
C PHE A 170 -24.75 16.93 -12.82
N ALA A 171 -25.80 17.42 -12.16
CA ALA A 171 -26.66 18.47 -12.71
C ALA A 171 -26.00 19.85 -12.93
N PRO A 172 -25.08 20.34 -12.05
CA PRO A 172 -24.45 21.64 -12.26
C PRO A 172 -23.47 21.65 -13.45
N GLU A 173 -23.63 22.57 -14.39
CA GLU A 173 -22.75 22.69 -15.59
C GLU A 173 -21.28 22.94 -15.24
N ASN A 174 -21.00 23.61 -14.12
CA ASN A 174 -19.64 23.89 -13.67
C ASN A 174 -18.97 22.71 -12.93
N TRP A 175 -19.71 21.61 -12.70
CA TRP A 175 -19.17 20.44 -12.00
C TRP A 175 -17.95 19.89 -12.72
N GLU A 176 -18.05 19.61 -14.02
CA GLU A 176 -16.97 18.96 -14.77
C GLU A 176 -15.66 19.75 -14.67
N GLN A 177 -15.69 21.05 -14.94
CA GLN A 177 -14.50 21.90 -14.87
C GLN A 177 -13.88 21.93 -13.46
N THR A 178 -14.71 22.07 -12.43
CA THR A 178 -14.23 22.17 -11.04
C THR A 178 -13.72 20.82 -10.55
N ALA A 179 -14.49 19.75 -10.78
CA ALA A 179 -14.18 18.40 -10.34
C ALA A 179 -12.94 17.86 -11.04
N THR A 180 -12.71 18.15 -12.33
CA THR A 180 -11.48 17.75 -13.04
C THR A 180 -10.24 18.35 -12.39
N ALA A 181 -10.24 19.64 -12.06
CA ALA A 181 -9.09 20.28 -11.40
C ALA A 181 -8.78 19.63 -10.04
N ILE A 182 -9.82 19.37 -9.23
CA ILE A 182 -9.69 18.74 -7.91
C ILE A 182 -9.26 17.27 -8.05
N HIS A 183 -9.85 16.54 -9.00
CA HIS A 183 -9.51 15.17 -9.33
C HIS A 183 -8.03 15.05 -9.71
N ASP A 184 -7.54 15.94 -10.56
CA ASP A 184 -6.15 15.92 -11.02
C ASP A 184 -5.19 16.28 -9.89
N GLN A 185 -5.57 17.22 -9.02
CA GLN A 185 -4.80 17.55 -7.81
C GLN A 185 -4.71 16.37 -6.82
N MET A 186 -5.80 15.60 -6.65
CA MET A 186 -5.80 14.39 -5.82
C MET A 186 -5.00 13.26 -6.49
N THR A 187 -5.17 13.06 -7.79
CA THR A 187 -4.47 12.03 -8.57
C THR A 187 -2.96 12.28 -8.59
N ALA A 188 -2.53 13.54 -8.66
CA ALA A 188 -1.12 13.92 -8.56
C ALA A 188 -0.47 13.50 -7.22
N GLN A 189 -1.29 13.29 -6.18
CA GLN A 189 -0.88 12.76 -4.87
C GLN A 189 -1.11 11.24 -4.73
N ALA A 190 -1.18 10.51 -5.85
CA ALA A 190 -1.44 9.05 -5.90
C ALA A 190 -2.80 8.60 -5.34
N LEU A 191 -3.74 9.53 -5.12
CA LEU A 191 -5.05 9.18 -4.56
C LEU A 191 -5.94 8.60 -5.66
N ARG A 192 -6.57 7.47 -5.37
CA ARG A 192 -7.74 6.99 -6.11
C ARG A 192 -8.92 7.88 -5.73
N VAL A 193 -9.50 8.55 -6.73
CA VAL A 193 -10.60 9.50 -6.51
C VAL A 193 -11.94 8.83 -6.77
N LEU A 194 -12.90 9.03 -5.87
CA LEU A 194 -14.31 8.70 -6.08
C LEU A 194 -15.17 9.95 -5.95
N ALA A 195 -16.19 10.04 -6.79
CA ALA A 195 -17.23 11.03 -6.67
C ALA A 195 -18.43 10.48 -5.91
N ALA A 196 -19.11 11.35 -5.18
CA ALA A 196 -20.38 11.08 -4.55
C ALA A 196 -21.41 12.17 -4.91
N GLY A 197 -22.67 11.76 -5.01
CA GLY A 197 -23.79 12.61 -5.35
C GLY A 197 -25.07 12.12 -4.70
N TYR A 198 -26.12 12.93 -4.80
CA TYR A 198 -27.44 12.57 -4.32
C TYR A 198 -28.55 13.16 -5.17
N GLN A 199 -29.72 12.53 -5.15
CA GLN A 199 -30.94 13.04 -5.75
C GLN A 199 -32.10 12.79 -4.80
N GLN A 200 -33.00 13.76 -4.65
CA GLN A 200 -34.22 13.62 -3.86
C GLN A 200 -35.41 13.34 -4.77
N PHE A 201 -36.34 12.54 -4.29
CA PHE A 201 -37.61 12.26 -4.93
C PHE A 201 -38.75 12.61 -3.97
N GLU A 202 -39.71 13.39 -4.47
CA GLU A 202 -40.88 13.81 -3.69
C GLU A 202 -41.75 12.62 -3.27
N THR A 203 -41.82 11.60 -4.12
CA THR A 203 -42.61 10.37 -3.93
C THR A 203 -41.74 9.15 -4.16
N ASP A 204 -42.26 7.96 -3.82
CA ASP A 204 -41.58 6.69 -4.08
C ASP A 204 -41.26 6.55 -5.58
N PRO A 205 -39.97 6.46 -5.97
CA PRO A 205 -39.57 6.32 -7.38
C PRO A 205 -39.81 4.92 -7.95
N GLY A 206 -40.21 3.93 -7.13
CA GLY A 206 -40.50 2.57 -7.55
C GLY A 206 -39.25 1.79 -7.99
N GLU A 207 -39.45 0.67 -8.69
CA GLU A 207 -38.38 -0.28 -9.04
C GLU A 207 -37.32 0.30 -10.00
N THR A 208 -37.68 1.30 -10.80
CA THR A 208 -36.79 1.91 -11.81
C THR A 208 -36.04 3.14 -11.30
N TRP A 209 -36.00 3.34 -9.98
CA TRP A 209 -35.41 4.53 -9.34
C TRP A 209 -33.98 4.84 -9.78
N GLU A 210 -33.15 3.82 -10.03
CA GLU A 210 -31.76 4.02 -10.49
C GLU A 210 -31.71 4.69 -11.86
N ALA A 211 -32.61 4.31 -12.77
CA ALA A 211 -32.70 4.91 -14.11
C ALA A 211 -33.24 6.36 -14.08
N GLN A 212 -33.87 6.75 -12.97
CA GLN A 212 -34.38 8.11 -12.75
C GLN A 212 -33.34 9.07 -12.17
N LEU A 213 -32.09 8.63 -11.95
CA LEU A 213 -30.96 9.45 -11.48
C LEU A 213 -30.41 10.37 -12.59
N THR A 214 -31.23 11.31 -13.05
CA THR A 214 -30.91 12.23 -14.15
C THR A 214 -30.48 13.63 -13.70
N ALA A 215 -30.75 13.99 -12.44
CA ALA A 215 -30.52 15.32 -11.87
C ALA A 215 -29.67 15.25 -10.57
N VAL A 216 -28.62 14.43 -10.59
CA VAL A 216 -27.77 14.18 -9.42
C VAL A 216 -27.06 15.45 -8.98
N GLN A 217 -27.27 15.85 -7.74
CA GLN A 217 -26.56 16.95 -7.10
C GLN A 217 -25.20 16.46 -6.58
N PRO A 218 -24.11 17.21 -6.78
CA PRO A 218 -22.80 16.83 -6.29
C PRO A 218 -22.72 16.91 -4.77
N LEU A 219 -22.26 15.83 -4.16
CA LEU A 219 -21.85 15.83 -2.76
C LEU A 219 -20.39 16.24 -2.65
N GLY A 220 -19.53 15.69 -3.52
CA GLY A 220 -18.12 16.03 -3.61
C GLY A 220 -17.25 14.84 -4.02
N LEU A 221 -15.95 14.93 -3.72
CA LEU A 221 -14.95 13.92 -4.04
C LEU A 221 -14.25 13.41 -2.77
N ILE A 222 -13.79 12.17 -2.80
CA ILE A 222 -12.86 11.61 -1.80
C ILE A 222 -11.61 11.05 -2.48
N GLY A 223 -10.46 11.25 -1.84
CA GLY A 223 -9.17 10.72 -2.24
C GLY A 223 -8.74 9.58 -1.31
N ILE A 224 -8.59 8.39 -1.87
CA ILE A 224 -8.33 7.15 -1.16
C ILE A 224 -6.96 6.61 -1.57
N ILE A 225 -6.16 6.16 -0.63
CA ILE A 225 -4.86 5.54 -0.90
C ILE A 225 -4.60 4.41 0.09
N ASP A 226 -3.76 3.46 -0.29
CA ASP A 226 -3.10 2.57 0.67
C ASP A 226 -1.86 3.29 1.22
N PRO A 227 -1.92 3.85 2.45
CA PRO A 227 -0.88 4.73 2.94
C PRO A 227 0.41 3.95 3.24
N PRO A 228 1.58 4.59 3.07
CA PRO A 228 2.83 4.01 3.51
C PRO A 228 2.83 3.81 5.03
N ARG A 229 3.57 2.80 5.50
CA ARG A 229 3.74 2.62 6.95
C ARG A 229 4.55 3.79 7.54
N PRO A 230 4.21 4.34 8.72
CA PRO A 230 4.83 5.55 9.27
C PRO A 230 6.36 5.49 9.42
N GLU A 231 6.89 4.29 9.65
CA GLU A 231 8.30 4.03 9.88
C GLU A 231 9.13 3.86 8.60
N VAL A 232 8.48 3.53 7.47
CA VAL A 232 9.13 3.27 6.19
C VAL A 232 9.98 4.45 5.69
N PRO A 233 9.51 5.71 5.70
CA PRO A 233 10.34 6.84 5.26
C PRO A 233 11.63 7.00 6.07
N ALA A 234 11.59 6.74 7.38
CA ALA A 234 12.79 6.82 8.22
C ALA A 234 13.75 5.66 7.93
N ALA A 235 13.23 4.46 7.73
CA ALA A 235 14.01 3.28 7.39
C ALA A 235 14.69 3.40 6.03
N ILE A 236 14.00 3.95 5.00
CA ILE A 236 14.61 4.21 3.68
C ILE A 236 15.75 5.21 3.78
N ARG A 237 15.59 6.29 4.57
CA ARG A 237 16.68 7.24 4.81
C ARG A 237 17.87 6.58 5.50
N ALA A 238 17.63 5.73 6.49
CA ALA A 238 18.69 4.98 7.16
C ALA A 238 19.39 3.99 6.22
N ALA A 239 18.64 3.29 5.36
CA ALA A 239 19.18 2.42 4.32
C ALA A 239 20.12 3.20 3.38
N LYS A 240 19.67 4.36 2.89
CA LYS A 240 20.46 5.22 2.02
C LYS A 240 21.76 5.69 2.69
N GLN A 241 21.69 6.12 3.95
CA GLN A 241 22.87 6.50 4.74
C GLN A 241 23.85 5.35 4.94
N ALA A 242 23.36 4.11 4.97
CA ALA A 242 24.15 2.90 5.08
C ALA A 242 24.69 2.38 3.73
N GLY A 243 24.50 3.14 2.64
CA GLY A 243 24.94 2.79 1.29
C GLY A 243 24.05 1.78 0.57
N ILE A 244 22.81 1.60 1.03
CA ILE A 244 21.86 0.63 0.45
C ILE A 244 20.91 1.35 -0.50
N THR A 245 20.77 0.80 -1.71
CA THR A 245 19.78 1.25 -2.69
C THR A 245 18.44 0.56 -2.44
N THR A 246 17.37 1.33 -2.23
CA THR A 246 16.02 0.78 -2.14
C THR A 246 15.31 0.87 -3.49
N VAL A 247 14.63 -0.20 -3.88
CA VAL A 247 13.89 -0.33 -5.14
C VAL A 247 12.47 -0.77 -4.84
N MET A 248 11.48 -0.12 -5.46
CA MET A 248 10.07 -0.50 -5.37
C MET A 248 9.67 -1.32 -6.61
N ILE A 249 9.03 -2.46 -6.39
CA ILE A 249 8.45 -3.30 -7.43
C ILE A 249 6.97 -3.49 -7.12
N THR A 250 6.07 -3.20 -8.06
CA THR A 250 4.63 -3.23 -7.78
C THR A 250 3.77 -3.52 -9.00
N GLY A 251 2.61 -4.14 -8.77
CA GLY A 251 1.55 -4.29 -9.77
C GLY A 251 0.71 -3.03 -10.01
N ASP A 252 0.89 -1.99 -9.20
CA ASP A 252 0.13 -0.74 -9.29
C ASP A 252 0.44 0.05 -10.57
N HIS A 253 -0.42 1.03 -10.88
CA HIS A 253 -0.15 1.98 -11.95
C HIS A 253 1.09 2.85 -11.66
N LEU A 254 1.80 3.22 -12.74
CA LEU A 254 3.04 4.01 -12.66
C LEU A 254 2.87 5.33 -11.92
N GLY A 255 1.77 6.05 -12.14
CA GLY A 255 1.51 7.33 -11.46
C GLY A 255 1.45 7.18 -9.94
N THR A 256 0.66 6.22 -9.46
CA THR A 256 0.54 5.88 -8.04
C THR A 256 1.87 5.43 -7.45
N ALA A 257 2.57 4.51 -8.12
CA ALA A 257 3.86 4.01 -7.68
C ALA A 257 4.91 5.12 -7.57
N LYS A 258 4.98 6.03 -8.56
CA LYS A 258 5.91 7.18 -8.54
C LYS A 258 5.61 8.15 -7.40
N ALA A 259 4.34 8.46 -7.14
CA ALA A 259 4.00 9.40 -6.08
C ALA A 259 4.26 8.80 -4.69
N ILE A 260 3.91 7.51 -4.46
CA ILE A 260 4.27 6.83 -3.20
C ILE A 260 5.79 6.76 -3.04
N ALA A 261 6.52 6.35 -4.09
CA ALA A 261 7.98 6.23 -4.04
C ALA A 261 8.67 7.57 -3.74
N LYS A 262 8.14 8.69 -4.25
CA LYS A 262 8.63 10.04 -3.90
C LYS A 262 8.34 10.40 -2.45
N ASP A 263 7.12 10.11 -1.99
CA ASP A 263 6.68 10.42 -0.62
C ASP A 263 7.53 9.71 0.44
N ILE A 264 7.86 8.43 0.20
CA ILE A 264 8.69 7.64 1.12
C ILE A 264 10.20 7.77 0.88
N GLY A 265 10.62 8.45 -0.18
CA GLY A 265 12.04 8.72 -0.48
C GLY A 265 12.80 7.63 -1.24
N ILE A 266 12.10 6.73 -1.94
CA ILE A 266 12.72 5.76 -2.88
C ILE A 266 13.09 6.42 -4.21
N LEU A 267 12.25 7.35 -4.70
CA LEU A 267 12.41 7.98 -6.02
C LEU A 267 12.79 9.46 -5.88
N GLU A 268 13.98 9.81 -6.36
CA GLU A 268 14.54 11.16 -6.35
C GLU A 268 14.65 11.74 -7.77
N SER A 269 15.02 13.03 -7.86
CA SER A 269 15.22 13.69 -9.16
C SER A 269 16.38 13.04 -9.92
N GLY A 270 16.16 12.76 -11.21
CA GLY A 270 17.14 12.11 -12.08
C GLY A 270 17.04 10.58 -12.11
N GLN A 271 16.29 9.96 -11.19
CA GLN A 271 16.05 8.52 -11.19
C GLN A 271 14.81 8.17 -12.03
N GLN A 272 14.81 6.94 -12.55
CA GLN A 272 13.78 6.45 -13.46
C GLN A 272 12.74 5.59 -12.76
N ALA A 273 11.53 5.65 -13.31
CA ALA A 273 10.41 4.80 -12.95
C ALA A 273 9.79 4.30 -14.24
N ILE A 274 9.71 2.98 -14.40
CA ILE A 274 9.29 2.31 -15.63
C ILE A 274 8.15 1.34 -15.36
N THR A 275 7.46 0.92 -16.43
CA THR A 275 6.42 -0.11 -16.36
C THR A 275 6.96 -1.49 -16.72
N GLY A 276 6.22 -2.55 -16.38
CA GLY A 276 6.49 -3.91 -16.86
C GLY A 276 6.47 -4.00 -18.38
N HIS A 277 5.71 -3.15 -19.07
CA HIS A 277 5.75 -3.07 -20.52
C HIS A 277 7.11 -2.55 -21.01
N ASP A 278 7.60 -1.44 -20.45
CA ASP A 278 8.93 -0.89 -20.80
C ASP A 278 10.04 -1.91 -20.50
N LEU A 279 9.95 -2.59 -19.35
CA LEU A 279 10.85 -3.66 -18.95
C LEU A 279 10.87 -4.81 -19.97
N SER A 280 9.70 -5.20 -20.49
CA SER A 280 9.58 -6.28 -21.49
C SER A 280 10.28 -5.96 -22.82
N GLN A 281 10.50 -4.68 -23.12
CA GLN A 281 11.18 -4.24 -24.34
C GLN A 281 12.70 -4.16 -24.18
N MET A 282 13.22 -4.20 -22.95
CA MET A 282 14.66 -4.23 -22.68
C MET A 282 15.18 -5.66 -22.79
N SER A 283 16.41 -5.84 -23.29
CA SER A 283 17.14 -7.09 -23.11
C SER A 283 17.62 -7.25 -21.66
N ASP A 284 18.07 -8.45 -21.26
CA ASP A 284 18.61 -8.65 -19.91
C ASP A 284 19.93 -7.89 -19.72
N GLU A 285 20.70 -7.72 -20.79
CA GLU A 285 21.95 -6.96 -20.82
C GLU A 285 21.69 -5.46 -20.69
N ASP A 286 20.71 -4.93 -21.45
CA ASP A 286 20.32 -3.52 -21.36
C ASP A 286 19.74 -3.19 -19.98
N LEU A 287 18.90 -4.08 -19.45
CA LEU A 287 18.35 -3.93 -18.11
C LEU A 287 19.46 -3.88 -17.07
N ALA A 288 20.38 -4.84 -17.09
CA ALA A 288 21.51 -4.87 -16.15
C ALA A 288 22.38 -3.61 -16.27
N ALA A 289 22.65 -3.11 -17.48
CA ALA A 289 23.46 -1.91 -17.68
C ALA A 289 22.80 -0.63 -17.10
N ASN A 290 21.47 -0.55 -17.10
CA ASN A 290 20.73 0.63 -16.66
C ASN A 290 20.06 0.48 -15.28
N ILE A 291 20.16 -0.70 -14.64
CA ILE A 291 19.41 -1.02 -13.42
C ILE A 291 19.69 -0.02 -12.27
N ALA A 292 20.91 0.52 -12.23
CA ALA A 292 21.36 1.46 -11.22
C ALA A 292 20.61 2.80 -11.22
N ASP A 293 19.97 3.17 -12.33
CA ASP A 293 19.20 4.42 -12.45
C ASP A 293 17.71 4.24 -12.19
N ILE A 294 17.23 2.99 -12.17
CA ILE A 294 15.81 2.67 -12.02
C ILE A 294 15.50 2.39 -10.54
N ARG A 295 14.45 3.04 -10.02
CA ARG A 295 14.02 2.85 -8.61
C ARG A 295 12.62 2.29 -8.46
N VAL A 296 11.79 2.42 -9.49
CA VAL A 296 10.39 2.01 -9.43
C VAL A 296 10.04 1.21 -10.68
N PHE A 297 9.53 0.00 -10.45
CA PHE A 297 8.98 -0.86 -11.48
C PHE A 297 7.49 -1.05 -11.19
N ALA A 298 6.64 -0.50 -12.06
CA ALA A 298 5.18 -0.54 -11.91
C ALA A 298 4.55 -1.53 -12.89
N ARG A 299 3.32 -1.99 -12.64
CA ARG A 299 2.62 -2.97 -13.49
C ARG A 299 3.45 -4.25 -13.76
N THR A 300 4.24 -4.70 -12.79
CA THR A 300 5.12 -5.86 -12.95
C THR A 300 4.42 -7.19 -12.74
N THR A 301 4.85 -8.21 -13.47
CA THR A 301 4.48 -9.61 -13.29
C THR A 301 5.41 -10.33 -12.28
N PRO A 302 5.06 -11.53 -11.77
CA PRO A 302 5.97 -12.31 -10.92
C PRO A 302 7.32 -12.61 -11.58
N SER A 303 7.35 -12.88 -12.89
CA SER A 303 8.59 -13.11 -13.65
C SER A 303 9.48 -11.87 -13.73
N ASP A 304 8.88 -10.68 -13.81
CA ASP A 304 9.62 -9.42 -13.82
C ASP A 304 10.39 -9.21 -12.52
N LYS A 305 9.81 -9.59 -11.37
CA LYS A 305 10.48 -9.48 -10.06
C LYS A 305 11.78 -10.26 -10.04
N ILE A 306 11.76 -11.50 -10.52
CA ILE A 306 12.95 -12.36 -10.63
C ILE A 306 13.98 -11.71 -11.56
N ARG A 307 13.52 -11.16 -12.69
CA ARG A 307 14.37 -10.52 -13.69
C ARG A 307 15.08 -9.29 -13.13
N ILE A 308 14.38 -8.47 -12.36
CA ILE A 308 14.93 -7.29 -11.67
C ILE A 308 15.99 -7.70 -10.64
N VAL A 309 15.70 -8.72 -9.82
CA VAL A 309 16.67 -9.26 -8.84
C VAL A 309 17.94 -9.71 -9.54
N LYS A 310 17.81 -10.51 -10.61
CA LYS A 310 18.96 -11.00 -11.39
C LYS A 310 19.75 -9.88 -12.06
N ALA A 311 19.10 -8.83 -12.53
CA ALA A 311 19.78 -7.69 -13.15
C ALA A 311 20.66 -6.93 -12.15
N TRP A 312 20.20 -6.76 -10.91
CA TRP A 312 21.04 -6.23 -9.83
C TRP A 312 22.18 -7.17 -9.46
N GLN A 313 21.92 -8.48 -9.34
CA GLN A 313 22.97 -9.47 -9.07
C GLN A 313 24.04 -9.51 -10.17
N LYS A 314 23.67 -9.31 -11.45
CA LYS A 314 24.62 -9.17 -12.57
C LYS A 314 25.54 -7.95 -12.44
N GLN A 315 25.17 -6.95 -11.63
CA GLN A 315 25.98 -5.78 -11.31
C GLN A 315 26.71 -5.94 -9.96
N ASP A 316 26.99 -7.18 -9.55
CA ASP A 316 27.66 -7.55 -8.29
C ASP A 316 26.97 -7.00 -7.03
N ALA A 317 25.67 -6.70 -7.12
CA ALA A 317 24.87 -6.30 -5.97
C ALA A 317 24.45 -7.53 -5.15
N VAL A 318 24.43 -7.36 -3.82
CA VAL A 318 23.82 -8.35 -2.90
C VAL A 318 22.41 -7.87 -2.61
N VAL A 319 21.44 -8.62 -3.11
CA VAL A 319 20.03 -8.21 -3.17
C VAL A 319 19.24 -8.90 -2.07
N ALA A 320 18.63 -8.08 -1.21
CA ALA A 320 17.52 -8.51 -0.39
C ALA A 320 16.19 -8.26 -1.13
N MET A 321 15.32 -9.26 -1.20
CA MET A 321 13.96 -9.10 -1.73
C MET A 321 12.95 -9.22 -0.58
N THR A 322 12.00 -8.30 -0.49
CA THR A 322 10.92 -8.34 0.50
C THR A 322 9.56 -8.51 -0.17
N GLY A 323 8.70 -9.35 0.39
CA GLY A 323 7.34 -9.57 -0.10
C GLY A 323 6.45 -10.32 0.88
N ASP A 324 5.15 -10.33 0.61
CA ASP A 324 4.13 -10.96 1.45
C ASP A 324 3.25 -11.96 0.67
N GLY A 325 3.16 -11.82 -0.66
CA GLY A 325 2.28 -12.62 -1.50
C GLY A 325 2.89 -13.91 -2.05
N VAL A 326 2.03 -14.81 -2.50
CA VAL A 326 2.42 -16.03 -3.26
C VAL A 326 3.23 -15.67 -4.50
N ASN A 327 2.91 -14.53 -5.11
CA ASN A 327 3.59 -14.00 -6.30
C ASN A 327 5.05 -13.59 -6.04
N ASP A 328 5.43 -13.37 -4.78
CA ASP A 328 6.78 -12.95 -4.40
C ASP A 328 7.70 -14.13 -4.16
N ALA A 329 7.15 -15.29 -3.81
CA ALA A 329 7.92 -16.48 -3.43
C ALA A 329 9.04 -16.85 -4.44
N PRO A 330 8.83 -16.82 -5.76
CA PRO A 330 9.91 -17.06 -6.72
C PRO A 330 11.04 -16.03 -6.66
N ALA A 331 10.71 -14.74 -6.46
CA ALA A 331 11.70 -13.66 -6.37
C ALA A 331 12.41 -13.65 -5.02
N LEU A 332 11.70 -13.96 -3.93
CA LEU A 332 12.30 -14.19 -2.60
C LEU A 332 13.35 -15.29 -2.67
N LYS A 333 13.07 -16.37 -3.40
CA LYS A 333 14.01 -17.49 -3.54
C LYS A 333 15.20 -17.20 -4.46
N ALA A 334 15.03 -16.28 -5.41
CA ALA A 334 16.07 -15.88 -6.35
C ALA A 334 17.03 -14.83 -5.76
N ALA A 335 16.59 -14.08 -4.75
CA ALA A 335 17.40 -13.09 -4.06
C ALA A 335 18.50 -13.74 -3.21
N ASP A 336 19.54 -12.96 -2.89
CA ASP A 336 20.60 -13.41 -1.98
C ASP A 336 20.08 -13.56 -0.55
N VAL A 337 19.10 -12.72 -0.17
CA VAL A 337 18.29 -12.89 1.04
C VAL A 337 16.82 -12.62 0.74
N GLY A 338 15.98 -13.66 0.80
CA GLY A 338 14.53 -13.52 0.77
C GLY A 338 13.97 -13.14 2.14
N ILE A 339 13.12 -12.11 2.19
CA ILE A 339 12.51 -11.58 3.42
C ILE A 339 10.98 -11.61 3.29
N ALA A 340 10.30 -12.30 4.21
CA ALA A 340 8.84 -12.36 4.25
C ALA A 340 8.25 -11.59 5.43
N MET A 341 7.06 -11.03 5.22
CA MET A 341 6.23 -10.45 6.29
C MET A 341 5.64 -11.57 7.17
N GLY A 342 5.68 -11.40 8.48
CA GLY A 342 5.28 -12.39 9.48
C GLY A 342 3.77 -12.42 9.75
N ILE A 343 3.11 -11.27 9.69
CA ILE A 343 1.66 -11.14 9.95
C ILE A 343 0.90 -11.23 8.63
N THR A 344 1.13 -10.32 7.69
CA THR A 344 0.41 -10.29 6.40
C THR A 344 0.90 -11.32 5.39
N GLY A 345 2.12 -11.85 5.57
CA GLY A 345 2.71 -12.78 4.61
C GLY A 345 1.99 -14.12 4.53
N THR A 346 1.81 -14.61 3.31
CA THR A 346 1.30 -15.96 3.04
C THR A 346 2.30 -17.03 3.49
N ASP A 347 1.81 -18.22 3.83
CA ASP A 347 2.69 -19.35 4.20
C ASP A 347 3.67 -19.72 3.09
N VAL A 348 3.28 -19.52 1.83
CA VAL A 348 4.16 -19.74 0.68
C VAL A 348 5.32 -18.75 0.69
N ALA A 349 5.05 -17.45 0.90
CA ALA A 349 6.10 -16.42 1.00
C ALA A 349 7.03 -16.69 2.19
N LYS A 350 6.48 -16.98 3.38
CA LYS A 350 7.25 -17.29 4.60
C LYS A 350 8.18 -18.50 4.42
N ASN A 351 7.73 -19.52 3.67
CA ASN A 351 8.54 -20.72 3.38
C ASN A 351 9.59 -20.53 2.30
N ALA A 352 9.37 -19.61 1.36
CA ALA A 352 10.36 -19.27 0.35
C ALA A 352 11.51 -18.41 0.91
N ALA A 353 11.22 -17.59 1.93
CA ALA A 353 12.15 -16.63 2.51
C ALA A 353 13.22 -17.27 3.43
N ASP A 354 14.37 -16.60 3.52
CA ASP A 354 15.47 -16.94 4.42
C ASP A 354 15.35 -16.22 5.77
N MET A 355 14.60 -15.11 5.81
CA MET A 355 14.29 -14.32 7.00
C MET A 355 12.79 -13.96 7.04
N VAL A 356 12.20 -13.94 8.25
CA VAL A 356 10.79 -13.54 8.47
C VAL A 356 10.73 -12.42 9.50
N LEU A 357 10.01 -11.35 9.18
CA LEU A 357 9.80 -10.19 10.06
C LEU A 357 8.50 -10.37 10.84
N THR A 358 8.59 -10.71 12.13
CA THR A 358 7.41 -11.03 12.95
C THR A 358 6.52 -9.83 13.28
N ASP A 359 7.00 -8.62 13.04
CA ASP A 359 6.34 -7.35 13.33
C ASP A 359 5.88 -6.61 12.06
N ASP A 360 6.11 -7.18 10.87
CA ASP A 360 5.81 -6.55 9.58
C ASP A 360 6.43 -5.14 9.41
N ASN A 361 7.58 -4.92 10.05
CA ASN A 361 8.22 -3.62 10.08
C ASN A 361 9.44 -3.57 9.16
N PHE A 362 9.40 -2.71 8.14
CA PHE A 362 10.52 -2.54 7.21
C PHE A 362 11.81 -2.06 7.90
N ALA A 363 11.71 -1.28 8.99
CA ALA A 363 12.87 -0.82 9.76
C ALA A 363 13.67 -1.98 10.38
N THR A 364 13.02 -3.11 10.66
CA THR A 364 13.66 -4.33 11.18
C THR A 364 14.71 -4.88 10.21
N ILE A 365 14.55 -4.66 8.90
CA ILE A 365 15.55 -5.05 7.90
C ILE A 365 16.85 -4.28 8.11
N ILE A 366 16.76 -2.97 8.41
CA ILE A 366 17.93 -2.12 8.62
C ILE A 366 18.68 -2.54 9.89
N ASP A 367 17.92 -2.88 10.93
CA ASP A 367 18.47 -3.45 12.16
C ASP A 367 19.16 -4.80 11.89
N ALA A 368 18.57 -5.66 11.07
CA ALA A 368 19.17 -6.94 10.67
C ALA A 368 20.47 -6.72 9.88
N VAL A 369 20.51 -5.80 8.92
CA VAL A 369 21.75 -5.43 8.21
C VAL A 369 22.83 -5.00 9.21
N ALA A 370 22.50 -4.11 10.16
CA ALA A 370 23.45 -3.63 11.15
C ALA A 370 24.01 -4.78 12.02
N GLN A 371 23.16 -5.73 12.42
CA GLN A 371 23.61 -6.92 13.15
C GLN A 371 24.47 -7.84 12.26
N GLY A 372 24.10 -8.06 11.00
CA GLY A 372 24.89 -8.87 10.06
C GLY A 372 26.30 -8.30 9.86
N ARG A 373 26.42 -6.98 9.66
CA ARG A 373 27.72 -6.28 9.57
C ARG A 373 28.54 -6.45 10.86
N THR A 374 27.89 -6.38 12.02
CA THR A 374 28.56 -6.57 13.32
C THR A 374 29.09 -8.01 13.47
N VAL A 375 28.29 -9.00 13.10
CA VAL A 375 28.69 -10.42 13.15
C VAL A 375 29.87 -10.67 12.22
N TYR A 376 29.82 -10.16 10.99
CA TYR A 376 30.90 -10.29 10.01
C TYR A 376 32.21 -9.67 10.53
N GLN A 377 32.17 -8.46 11.08
CA GLN A 377 33.35 -7.83 11.68
C GLN A 377 33.92 -8.61 12.87
N ASN A 378 33.08 -9.23 13.68
CA ASN A 378 33.54 -10.04 14.81
C ASN A 378 34.19 -11.35 14.33
N ILE A 379 33.66 -11.95 13.26
CA ILE A 379 34.27 -13.13 12.63
C ILE A 379 35.65 -12.77 12.08
N LEU A 380 35.78 -11.67 11.33
CA LEU A 380 37.07 -11.22 10.80
C LEU A 380 38.11 -11.01 11.91
N LYS A 381 37.73 -10.27 12.95
CA LYS A 381 38.62 -10.07 14.11
C LYS A 381 39.07 -11.40 14.70
N ALA A 382 38.16 -12.35 14.88
CA ALA A 382 38.48 -13.64 15.47
C ALA A 382 39.29 -14.58 14.55
N VAL A 383 39.33 -14.32 13.25
CA VAL A 383 40.23 -15.00 12.29
C VAL A 383 41.63 -14.36 12.31
N GLU A 384 41.70 -13.05 12.51
CA GLU A 384 42.96 -12.29 12.62
C GLU A 384 43.72 -12.56 13.94
N PHE A 385 42.99 -12.88 15.01
CA PHE A 385 43.53 -13.35 16.29
C PHE A 385 43.87 -14.85 16.25
#